data_AF-A0ABD1CTM6-F1
#
_entry.id   AF-A0ABD1CTM6-F1
#
_cell.length_a   1.000
_cell.length_b   1.000
_cell.length_c   1.000
_cell.angle_alpha   90.00
_cell.angle_beta   90.00
_cell.angle_gamma   90.00
#
_symmetry.space_group_name_H-M   'P 1'
#
loop_
_entity.id
_entity.type
_entity.pdbx_description
1 polymer ?
#
loop_
_entity_poly.entity_id
_entity_poly.type
_entity_poly.pdbx_seq_one_letter_code
_entity_poly.pdbx_strand_id
1 'polypeptide(L)'
;CHKSMEDAAKHLEVSMLTTDYPGGTQDPEELKRKFIKRAQDKRQELLLLDEMEIDATRYKSLWHQTTDGSIESGVAGSFKKLNVD
;
A
#
# COMPACT_ATOMS: atom_id res chain seq x y z
N CYS A 1 -0.65 -7.30 -16.45
CA CYS A 1 -2.10 -7.02 -16.32
C CYS A 1 -2.88 -8.12 -17.04
N HIS A 2 -3.91 -8.66 -16.40
CA HIS A 2 -4.81 -9.64 -17.02
C HIS A 2 -5.78 -8.93 -17.98
N LYS A 3 -6.23 -9.63 -19.03
CA LYS A 3 -7.03 -9.05 -20.13
C LYS A 3 -8.54 -9.04 -19.84
N SER A 4 -9.01 -9.89 -18.94
CA SER A 4 -10.40 -9.93 -18.48
C SER A 4 -10.47 -10.29 -16.99
N MET A 5 -11.65 -10.14 -16.40
CA MET A 5 -11.90 -10.51 -15.00
C MET A 5 -11.77 -12.02 -14.80
N GLU A 6 -12.19 -12.84 -15.78
CA GLU A 6 -12.04 -14.29 -15.74
C GLU A 6 -10.57 -14.71 -15.73
N ASP A 7 -9.72 -14.01 -16.49
CA ASP A 7 -8.28 -14.25 -16.48
C ASP A 7 -7.63 -13.80 -15.16
N ALA A 8 -8.12 -12.73 -14.54
CA ALA A 8 -7.66 -12.28 -13.23
C ALA A 8 -8.11 -13.24 -12.11
N ALA A 9 -9.35 -13.74 -12.17
CA ALA A 9 -9.92 -14.64 -11.17
C ALA A 9 -9.13 -15.96 -11.00
N LYS A 10 -8.41 -16.41 -12.04
CA LYS A 10 -7.50 -17.57 -11.98
C LYS A 10 -6.32 -17.38 -11.01
N HIS A 11 -6.00 -16.13 -10.70
CA HIS A 11 -4.87 -15.75 -9.84
C HIS A 11 -5.32 -15.09 -8.53
N LEU A 12 -6.64 -14.96 -8.32
CA LEU A 12 -7.22 -14.34 -7.14
C LEU A 12 -7.91 -15.41 -6.28
N GLU A 13 -7.90 -15.20 -4.98
CA GLU A 13 -8.73 -16.00 -4.09
C GLU A 13 -10.19 -15.58 -4.26
N VAL A 14 -10.97 -16.40 -4.98
CA VAL A 14 -12.34 -16.06 -5.39
C VAL A 14 -13.27 -15.81 -4.19
N SER A 15 -13.00 -16.45 -3.05
CA SER A 15 -13.70 -16.25 -1.77
C SER A 15 -13.57 -14.83 -1.21
N MET A 16 -12.53 -14.08 -1.61
CA MET A 16 -12.31 -12.69 -1.19
C MET A 16 -13.14 -11.71 -2.01
N LEU A 17 -13.65 -12.13 -3.16
CA LEU A 17 -14.46 -11.27 -4.02
C LEU A 17 -15.85 -11.05 -3.42
N THR A 18 -16.43 -9.91 -3.77
CA THR A 18 -17.82 -9.63 -3.42
C THR A 18 -18.78 -10.47 -4.25
N THR A 19 -20.01 -10.61 -3.74
CA THR A 19 -21.11 -11.31 -4.43
C THR A 19 -21.44 -10.77 -5.82
N ASP A 20 -20.98 -9.56 -6.16
CA ASP A 20 -21.15 -8.95 -7.49
C ASP A 20 -20.28 -9.64 -8.56
N TYR A 21 -19.29 -10.42 -8.13
CA TYR A 21 -18.37 -11.16 -9.01
C TYR A 21 -18.68 -12.66 -8.99
N PRO A 22 -18.50 -13.38 -10.12
CA PRO A 22 -18.72 -14.82 -10.18
C PRO A 22 -17.89 -15.59 -9.13
N GLY A 23 -18.58 -16.38 -8.30
CA GLY A 23 -17.98 -17.18 -7.24
C GLY A 23 -17.61 -16.40 -5.97
N GLY A 24 -17.81 -15.08 -5.95
CA GLY A 24 -17.59 -14.25 -4.77
C GLY A 24 -18.61 -14.51 -3.67
N THR A 25 -18.15 -14.42 -2.42
CA THR A 25 -18.97 -14.77 -1.24
C THR A 25 -19.09 -13.62 -0.24
N GLN A 26 -18.35 -12.52 -0.43
CA GLN A 26 -18.37 -11.41 0.52
C GLN A 26 -19.52 -10.43 0.23
N ASP A 27 -20.28 -10.04 1.25
CA ASP A 27 -21.27 -8.95 1.13
C ASP A 27 -20.55 -7.59 1.02
N PRO A 28 -20.72 -6.83 -0.09
CA PRO A 28 -20.14 -5.51 -0.26
C PRO A 28 -20.47 -4.54 0.90
N GLU A 29 -21.71 -4.53 1.36
CA GLU A 29 -22.14 -3.59 2.40
C GLU A 29 -21.60 -4.00 3.78
N GLU A 30 -21.46 -5.29 4.04
CA GLU A 30 -20.77 -5.78 5.24
C GLU A 30 -19.28 -5.41 5.23
N LEU A 31 -18.59 -5.61 4.10
CA LEU A 31 -17.18 -5.22 3.96
C LEU A 31 -17.00 -3.71 4.19
N LYS A 32 -17.87 -2.88 3.61
CA LYS A 32 -17.87 -1.44 3.81
C LYS A 32 -18.07 -1.06 5.28
N ARG A 33 -19.04 -1.67 5.97
CA ARG A 33 -19.23 -1.45 7.42
C ARG A 33 -18.00 -1.85 8.23
N LYS A 34 -17.42 -3.03 7.96
CA LYS A 34 -16.21 -3.52 8.63
C LYS A 34 -15.02 -2.60 8.38
N PHE A 35 -14.86 -2.12 7.15
CA PHE A 35 -13.78 -1.20 6.77
C PHE A 35 -13.90 0.13 7.51
N ILE A 36 -15.09 0.75 7.49
CA ILE A 36 -15.33 2.02 8.21
C ILE A 36 -15.06 1.85 9.70
N LYS A 37 -15.57 0.77 10.31
CA LYS A 37 -15.32 0.48 11.72
C LYS A 37 -13.83 0.33 12.01
N ARG A 38 -13.11 -0.46 11.20
CA ARG A 38 -11.65 -0.62 11.35
C ARG A 38 -10.91 0.71 11.24
N ALA A 39 -11.29 1.56 10.29
CA ALA A 39 -10.68 2.88 10.13
C ALA A 39 -10.95 3.78 11.35
N GLN A 40 -12.16 3.72 11.91
CA GLN A 40 -12.50 4.43 13.15
C GLN A 40 -11.68 3.93 14.35
N ASP A 41 -11.61 2.60 14.53
CA ASP A 41 -10.84 1.96 15.61
C ASP A 41 -9.34 2.30 15.52
N LYS A 42 -8.83 2.48 14.29
CA LYS A 42 -7.43 2.84 14.02
C LYS A 42 -7.16 4.33 13.92
N ARG A 43 -8.17 5.18 14.11
CA ARG A 43 -8.04 6.64 13.91
C ARG A 43 -6.91 7.25 14.74
N GLN A 44 -6.78 6.87 16.01
CA GLN A 44 -5.74 7.43 16.87
C GLN A 44 -4.34 7.03 16.42
N GLU A 45 -4.14 5.78 16.01
CA GLU A 45 -2.88 5.30 15.46
C GLU A 45 -2.53 6.05 14.16
N LEU A 46 -3.51 6.27 13.29
CA LEU A 46 -3.32 7.05 12.06
C LEU A 46 -2.95 8.52 12.34
N LEU A 47 -3.56 9.15 13.35
CA LEU A 47 -3.22 10.51 13.75
C LEU A 47 -1.81 10.61 14.35
N LEU A 48 -1.43 9.63 15.18
CA LEU A 48 -0.07 9.57 15.71
C LEU A 48 0.96 9.37 14.60
N LEU A 49 0.67 8.52 13.60
CA LEU A 49 1.53 8.34 12.43
C LEU A 49 1.64 9.62 11.59
N ASP A 50 0.60 10.45 11.55
CA ASP A 50 0.63 11.76 10.88
C ASP A 50 1.51 12.77 11.62
N GLU A 51 1.52 12.71 12.95
CA GLU A 51 2.39 13.52 13.81
C GLU A 51 3.86 13.03 13.86
N MET A 52 4.15 11.84 13.34
CA MET A 52 5.50 11.30 13.36
C MET A 52 6.43 12.04 12.40
N GLU A 53 7.37 12.81 12.97
CA GLU A 53 8.47 13.42 12.24
C GLU A 53 9.74 12.57 12.29
N ILE A 54 10.55 12.64 11.23
CA ILE A 54 11.91 12.08 11.26
C ILE A 54 12.79 13.04 12.06
N ASP A 55 13.45 12.52 13.10
CA ASP A 55 14.47 13.26 13.85
C ASP A 55 15.71 13.52 12.97
N ALA A 56 15.61 14.56 12.14
CA ALA A 56 16.64 14.94 11.19
C ALA A 56 17.97 15.21 11.90
N THR A 57 17.95 15.71 13.13
CA THR A 57 19.15 15.95 13.93
C THR A 57 19.93 14.67 14.22
N ARG A 58 19.25 13.58 14.55
CA ARG A 58 19.87 12.28 14.82
C ARG A 58 20.35 11.57 13.55
N TYR A 59 19.65 11.75 12.42
CA TYR A 59 19.98 11.08 11.16
C TYR A 59 20.87 11.90 10.21
N LYS A 60 21.17 13.17 10.52
CA LYS A 60 22.06 14.04 9.73
C LYS A 60 23.37 13.34 9.30
N SER A 61 24.02 12.62 10.20
CA SER A 61 25.28 11.92 9.91
C SER A 61 25.14 10.75 8.93
N LEU A 62 23.96 10.14 8.82
CA LEU A 62 23.67 9.05 7.87
C LEU A 62 23.31 9.60 6.48
N TRP A 63 22.75 10.81 6.43
CA TRP A 63 22.36 11.48 5.18
C TRP A 63 23.56 12.14 4.49
N HIS A 64 24.60 12.49 5.25
CA HIS A 64 25.86 13.02 4.72
C HIS A 64 26.86 11.92 4.29
N GLN A 65 26.58 10.64 4.54
CA GLN A 65 27.43 9.52 4.12
C GLN A 65 27.17 9.06 2.67
N THR A 66 26.20 9.66 1.96
CA THR A 66 25.81 9.26 0.60
C THR A 66 26.51 10.06 -0.51
N THR A 67 27.61 10.75 -0.19
CA THR A 67 28.38 11.56 -1.16
C THR A 67 29.06 10.74 -2.26
N ASP A 68 29.07 9.41 -2.17
CA ASP A 68 29.62 8.55 -3.22
C ASP A 68 28.49 7.77 -3.92
N GLY A 69 27.76 8.49 -4.77
CA GLY A 69 27.01 7.92 -5.90
C GLY A 69 25.82 7.02 -5.57
N SER A 70 24.62 7.54 -5.84
CA SER A 70 23.37 6.77 -5.98
C SER A 70 22.65 6.37 -4.70
N ILE A 71 22.18 7.36 -3.93
CA ILE A 71 20.94 7.21 -3.13
C ILE A 71 20.00 8.31 -3.59
N GLU A 72 19.15 8.03 -4.59
CA GLU A 72 17.77 7.59 -4.32
C GLU A 72 17.06 8.49 -3.30
N SER A 73 16.92 9.78 -3.63
CA SER A 73 15.83 10.62 -3.12
C SER A 73 14.43 10.16 -3.62
N GLY A 74 14.27 8.86 -3.89
CA GLY A 74 13.09 8.17 -4.40
C GLY A 74 12.49 7.17 -3.40
N VAL A 75 13.00 7.08 -2.17
CA VAL A 75 12.38 6.25 -1.12
C VAL A 75 11.03 6.82 -0.67
N ALA A 76 10.72 8.09 -1.01
CA ALA A 76 9.41 8.71 -0.78
C ALA A 76 8.38 8.48 -1.89
N GLY A 77 8.70 7.75 -2.97
CA GLY A 77 7.76 7.52 -4.06
C GLY A 77 8.24 6.49 -5.07
N SER A 78 7.63 5.30 -5.02
CA SER A 78 7.81 4.18 -5.93
C SER A 78 8.03 4.57 -7.40
N PHE A 79 9.24 4.37 -7.93
CA PHE A 79 9.46 4.18 -9.36
C PHE A 79 10.46 3.04 -9.59
N LYS A 80 9.96 1.91 -10.09
CA LYS A 80 10.81 0.80 -10.55
C LYS A 80 11.51 1.25 -11.83
N LYS A 81 12.84 1.25 -11.82
CA LYS A 81 13.67 1.46 -13.00
C LYS A 81 13.48 0.26 -13.93
N LEU A 82 12.72 0.44 -15.01
CA LEU A 82 12.63 -0.50 -16.12
C LEU A 82 13.88 -0.29 -17.00
N ASN A 83 14.77 -1.28 -17.03
CA ASN A 83 15.78 -1.33 -18.09
C ASN A 83 15.09 -1.83 -19.35
N VAL A 84 15.20 -1.04 -20.42
CA VAL A 84 14.82 -1.42 -21.77
C VAL A 84 16.14 -1.69 -22.49
N ASP A 85 16.34 -2.93 -22.94
CA ASP A 85 17.41 -3.30 -23.88
C ASP A 85 17.14 -2.68 -25.27
#